data_AF-A0A512BVW4-F1
#
_entry.id   AF-A0A512BVW4-F1
#
_cell.length_a   1.000
_cell.length_b   1.000
_cell.length_c   1.000
_cell.angle_alpha   90.00
_cell.angle_beta   90.00
_cell.angle_gamma   90.00
#
_symmetry.space_group_name_H-M   'P 1'
#
loop_
_entity.id
_entity.type
_entity.pdbx_description
1 polymer ?
#
loop_
_entity_poly.entity_id
_entity_poly.type
_entity_poly.pdbx_seq_one_letter_code
_entity_poly.pdbx_strand_id
1 'polypeptide(L)'
;MIDTLTKRETAHGLASLFAVLTVIQHNDITATSAQAVILAAAGTVDTDNPRPASPSDVAKSLGMSLSAVTRLMAKLADPDGAALFEPVPAPIGGRSEGYVLTKKGRDFIAALLSALNGRPVDWPQTHSVTTFSQTKDSDGVVKLRRVREDPEANTVVVTPAEAALSDEVGEWANEFLSEKPIINVTKEGAVLKFSTASDAMYFVLRWC
;
A
#
# COMPACT_ATOMS: atom_id res chain seq x y z
N MET A 1 -17.52 -1.98 -43.96
CA MET A 1 -16.64 -1.07 -43.18
C MET A 1 -16.82 -1.21 -41.67
N ILE A 2 -18.05 -1.43 -41.17
CA ILE A 2 -18.32 -1.70 -39.74
C ILE A 2 -17.74 -3.06 -39.29
N ASP A 3 -17.79 -4.08 -40.14
CA ASP A 3 -17.35 -5.45 -39.83
C ASP A 3 -15.82 -5.65 -39.69
N THR A 4 -15.02 -4.69 -40.17
CA THR A 4 -13.55 -4.70 -40.07
C THR A 4 -13.03 -4.03 -38.79
N LEU A 5 -13.79 -3.08 -38.23
CA LEU A 5 -13.45 -2.40 -36.98
C LEU A 5 -13.64 -3.33 -35.77
N THR A 6 -14.78 -4.04 -35.72
CA THR A 6 -15.07 -5.05 -34.69
C THR A 6 -14.07 -6.21 -34.71
N LYS A 7 -13.62 -6.66 -35.88
CA LYS A 7 -12.58 -7.72 -35.99
C LYS A 7 -11.24 -7.27 -35.43
N ARG A 8 -10.82 -6.03 -35.68
CA ARG A 8 -9.56 -5.48 -35.18
C ARG A 8 -9.58 -5.28 -33.67
N GLU A 9 -10.69 -4.77 -33.13
CA GLU A 9 -10.90 -4.62 -31.68
C GLU A 9 -10.93 -5.98 -30.98
N THR A 10 -11.62 -6.96 -31.55
CA THR A 10 -11.66 -8.33 -31.01
C THR A 10 -10.27 -8.98 -31.02
N ALA A 11 -9.53 -8.85 -32.12
CA ALA A 11 -8.17 -9.39 -32.22
C ALA A 11 -7.22 -8.73 -31.22
N HIS A 12 -7.34 -7.42 -31.02
CA HIS A 12 -6.54 -6.71 -30.02
C HIS A 12 -6.88 -7.17 -28.60
N GLY A 13 -8.16 -7.25 -28.25
CA GLY A 13 -8.59 -7.72 -26.93
C GLY A 13 -8.12 -9.16 -26.62
N LEU A 14 -8.18 -10.06 -27.61
CA LEU A 14 -7.66 -11.42 -27.48
C LEU A 14 -6.14 -11.46 -27.31
N ALA A 15 -5.41 -10.62 -28.05
CA ALA A 15 -3.96 -10.51 -27.91
C ALA A 15 -3.55 -9.99 -26.53
N SER A 16 -4.24 -8.96 -26.01
CA SER A 16 -4.01 -8.45 -24.66
C SER A 16 -4.32 -9.49 -23.58
N LEU A 17 -5.42 -10.24 -23.73
CA LEU A 17 -5.76 -11.33 -22.81
C LEU A 17 -4.70 -12.44 -22.82
N PHE A 18 -4.21 -12.84 -24.00
CA PHE A 18 -3.15 -13.84 -24.12
C PHE A 18 -1.83 -13.36 -23.49
N ALA A 19 -1.49 -12.09 -23.69
CA ALA A 19 -0.31 -11.49 -23.06
C ALA A 19 -0.43 -11.49 -21.53
N VAL A 20 -1.60 -11.14 -20.98
CA VAL A 20 -1.87 -11.21 -19.53
C VAL A 20 -1.72 -12.63 -19.00
N LEU A 21 -2.31 -13.62 -19.68
CA LEU A 21 -2.18 -15.03 -19.29
C LEU A 21 -0.73 -15.51 -19.32
N THR A 22 0.06 -15.04 -20.29
CA THR A 22 1.49 -15.35 -20.40
C THR A 22 2.27 -14.78 -19.21
N VAL A 23 1.98 -13.55 -18.78
CA VAL A 23 2.60 -12.95 -17.59
C VAL A 23 2.25 -13.76 -16.33
N ILE A 24 1.00 -14.17 -16.17
CA ILE A 24 0.54 -14.99 -15.04
C ILE A 24 1.27 -16.35 -15.01
N GLN A 25 1.31 -17.03 -16.15
CA GLN A 25 1.99 -18.33 -16.28
C GLN A 25 3.50 -18.23 -16.03
N HIS A 26 4.15 -17.18 -16.54
CA HIS A 26 5.59 -16.99 -16.37
C HIS A 26 6.00 -16.78 -14.89
N ASN A 27 5.10 -16.26 -14.07
CA ASN A 27 5.33 -16.06 -12.64
C ASN A 27 4.88 -17.27 -11.78
N ASP A 28 4.45 -18.37 -12.40
CA ASP A 28 3.96 -19.58 -11.73
C ASP A 28 2.87 -19.30 -10.67
N ILE A 29 1.97 -18.37 -10.98
CA ILE A 29 0.83 -18.05 -10.11
C ILE A 29 -0.50 -18.33 -10.82
N THR A 30 -1.55 -18.52 -10.02
CA THR A 30 -2.91 -18.73 -10.55
C THR A 30 -3.57 -17.41 -10.92
N ALA A 31 -4.62 -17.45 -11.74
CA ALA A 31 -5.44 -16.27 -12.03
C ALA A 31 -6.02 -15.64 -10.75
N THR A 32 -6.46 -16.45 -9.78
CA THR A 32 -6.93 -15.98 -8.47
C THR A 32 -5.83 -15.29 -7.66
N SER A 33 -4.61 -15.83 -7.71
CA SER A 33 -3.43 -15.19 -7.12
C SER A 33 -3.18 -13.82 -7.76
N ALA A 34 -3.20 -13.73 -9.09
CA ALA A 34 -3.01 -12.48 -9.81
C ALA A 34 -4.09 -11.43 -9.44
N GLN A 35 -5.36 -11.85 -9.32
CA GLN A 35 -6.44 -10.99 -8.84
C GLN A 35 -6.19 -10.45 -7.43
N ALA A 36 -5.70 -11.30 -6.51
CA ALA A 36 -5.34 -10.86 -5.17
C ALA A 36 -4.20 -9.81 -5.18
N VAL A 37 -3.18 -9.98 -6.04
CA VAL A 37 -2.10 -8.98 -6.20
C VAL A 37 -2.63 -7.67 -6.77
N ILE A 38 -3.54 -7.71 -7.75
CA ILE A 38 -4.17 -6.49 -8.32
C ILE A 38 -4.98 -5.75 -7.25
N LEU A 39 -5.78 -6.47 -6.46
CA LEU A 39 -6.58 -5.87 -5.39
C LEU A 39 -5.71 -5.27 -4.29
N ALA A 40 -4.62 -5.95 -3.94
CA ALA A 40 -3.64 -5.42 -3.00
C ALA A 40 -2.94 -4.17 -3.56
N ALA A 41 -2.58 -4.19 -4.85
CA ALA A 41 -1.97 -3.05 -5.53
C ALA A 41 -2.85 -1.81 -5.44
N ALA A 42 -4.16 -1.95 -5.68
CA ALA A 42 -5.10 -0.84 -5.62
C ALA A 42 -5.10 -0.11 -4.26
N GLY A 43 -4.93 -0.83 -3.14
CA GLY A 43 -4.83 -0.22 -1.81
C GLY A 43 -3.47 0.44 -1.52
N THR A 44 -2.39 -0.08 -2.13
CA THR A 44 -1.03 0.43 -1.93
C THR A 44 -0.62 1.56 -2.88
N VAL A 45 -1.35 1.73 -3.99
CA VAL A 45 -1.11 2.75 -5.02
C VAL A 45 -1.96 4.00 -4.80
N ASP A 46 -3.00 3.90 -3.95
CA ASP A 46 -3.79 5.07 -3.53
C ASP A 46 -2.87 6.06 -2.81
N THR A 47 -2.49 7.14 -3.48
CA THR A 47 -1.62 8.19 -2.95
C THR A 47 -2.34 9.02 -1.89
N ASP A 48 -3.66 9.10 -1.96
CA ASP A 48 -4.46 9.92 -1.06
C ASP A 48 -4.70 9.17 0.26
N ASN A 49 -4.76 7.84 0.22
CA ASN A 49 -4.94 6.99 1.39
C ASN A 49 -4.17 5.66 1.29
N PRO A 50 -2.84 5.69 1.34
CA PRO A 50 -2.03 4.50 1.18
C PRO A 50 -2.21 3.57 2.38
N ARG A 51 -2.69 2.36 2.13
CA ARG A 51 -2.91 1.36 3.19
C ARG A 51 -2.38 -0.01 2.78
N PRO A 52 -1.78 -0.77 3.72
CA PRO A 52 -1.51 -2.17 3.49
C PRO A 52 -2.78 -2.93 3.10
N ALA A 53 -2.65 -3.84 2.15
CA ALA A 53 -3.73 -4.71 1.74
C ALA A 53 -4.10 -5.65 2.89
N SER A 54 -5.36 -5.60 3.33
CA SER A 54 -5.84 -6.51 4.36
C SER A 54 -6.42 -7.79 3.72
N PRO A 55 -6.17 -8.98 4.30
CA PRO A 55 -6.80 -10.22 3.85
C PRO A 55 -8.33 -10.15 3.84
N SER A 56 -8.92 -9.38 4.75
CA SER A 56 -10.38 -9.19 4.85
C SER A 56 -10.95 -8.45 3.64
N ASP A 57 -10.28 -7.40 3.15
CA ASP A 57 -10.74 -6.65 1.98
C ASP A 57 -10.60 -7.47 0.70
N VAL A 58 -9.50 -8.21 0.59
CA VAL A 58 -9.27 -9.11 -0.54
C VAL A 58 -10.27 -10.26 -0.53
N ALA A 59 -10.57 -10.84 0.64
CA ALA A 59 -11.59 -11.88 0.80
C ALA A 59 -12.97 -11.40 0.37
N LYS A 60 -13.39 -10.21 0.82
CA LYS A 60 -14.66 -9.61 0.42
C LYS A 60 -14.74 -9.38 -1.09
N SER A 61 -13.65 -8.90 -1.69
CA SER A 61 -13.61 -8.57 -3.13
C SER A 61 -13.59 -9.83 -4.01
N LEU A 62 -12.91 -10.89 -3.58
CA LEU A 62 -12.85 -12.17 -4.29
C LEU A 62 -14.04 -13.10 -4.01
N GLY A 63 -14.90 -12.76 -3.03
CA GLY A 63 -15.98 -13.65 -2.58
C GLY A 63 -15.47 -14.95 -1.94
N MET A 64 -14.28 -14.90 -1.34
CA MET A 64 -13.61 -16.06 -0.71
C MET A 64 -13.68 -15.97 0.81
N SER A 65 -13.48 -17.10 1.50
CA SER A 65 -13.36 -17.07 2.96
C SER A 65 -12.05 -16.39 3.40
N LEU A 66 -12.09 -15.69 4.53
CA LEU A 66 -10.91 -15.02 5.10
C LEU A 66 -9.73 -15.99 5.24
N SER A 67 -9.96 -17.19 5.78
CA SER A 67 -8.91 -18.22 5.95
C SER A 67 -8.32 -18.73 4.63
N ALA A 68 -9.07 -18.69 3.53
CA ALA A 68 -8.53 -19.06 2.21
C ALA A 68 -7.64 -17.93 1.67
N VAL A 69 -8.08 -16.67 1.80
CA VAL A 69 -7.31 -15.52 1.36
C VAL A 69 -6.06 -15.30 2.21
N THR A 70 -6.12 -15.45 3.52
CA THR A 70 -4.92 -15.37 4.38
C THR A 70 -3.86 -16.38 3.93
N ARG A 71 -4.25 -17.63 3.63
CA ARG A 71 -3.33 -18.63 3.09
C ARG A 71 -2.80 -18.27 1.70
N LEU A 72 -3.65 -17.72 0.83
CA LEU A 72 -3.25 -17.25 -0.49
C LEU A 72 -2.23 -16.11 -0.40
N MET A 73 -2.48 -15.11 0.44
CA MET A 73 -1.60 -13.97 0.65
C MET A 73 -0.28 -14.40 1.30
N ALA A 74 -0.31 -15.31 2.28
CA ALA A 74 0.90 -15.90 2.84
C ALA A 74 1.73 -16.65 1.78
N LYS A 75 1.09 -17.44 0.90
CA LYS A 75 1.80 -18.09 -0.23
C LYS A 75 2.40 -17.07 -1.20
N LEU A 76 1.71 -15.97 -1.44
CA LEU A 76 2.21 -14.88 -2.29
C LEU A 76 3.34 -14.07 -1.63
N ALA A 77 3.43 -14.12 -0.30
CA ALA A 77 4.48 -13.50 0.50
C ALA A 77 5.69 -14.42 0.77
N ASP A 78 5.58 -15.71 0.42
CA ASP A 78 6.63 -16.69 0.63
C ASP A 78 7.91 -16.28 -0.12
N PRO A 79 9.04 -16.05 0.57
CA PRO A 79 10.30 -15.64 -0.05
C PRO A 79 10.89 -16.73 -0.96
N ASP A 80 10.64 -18.01 -0.66
CA ASP A 80 11.06 -19.15 -1.50
C ASP A 80 10.06 -19.41 -2.65
N GLY A 81 8.93 -18.70 -2.65
CA GLY A 81 7.86 -18.81 -3.64
C GLY A 81 7.72 -17.56 -4.51
N ALA A 82 6.49 -17.06 -4.61
CA ALA A 82 6.18 -15.96 -5.51
C ALA A 82 6.84 -14.65 -5.06
N ALA A 83 7.01 -14.43 -3.76
CA ALA A 83 7.62 -13.24 -3.16
C ALA A 83 7.07 -11.91 -3.72
N LEU A 84 5.76 -11.86 -4.01
CA LEU A 84 5.07 -10.68 -4.56
C LEU A 84 4.57 -9.75 -3.46
N PHE A 85 4.39 -10.29 -2.26
CA PHE A 85 4.06 -9.53 -1.07
C PHE A 85 5.14 -9.62 -0.02
N GLU A 86 5.10 -8.66 0.89
CA GLU A 86 5.82 -8.71 2.15
C GLU A 86 4.80 -8.41 3.26
N PRO A 87 4.76 -9.24 4.31
CA PRO A 87 3.82 -9.05 5.40
C PRO A 87 4.25 -7.83 6.23
N VAL A 88 3.28 -6.98 6.55
CA VAL A 88 3.46 -5.88 7.50
C VAL A 88 2.55 -6.14 8.70
N PRO A 89 3.06 -6.04 9.93
CA PRO A 89 2.22 -6.26 11.09
C PRO A 89 1.11 -5.21 11.10
N ALA A 90 -0.08 -5.59 11.58
CA ALA A 90 -1.25 -4.71 11.59
C ALA A 90 -0.94 -3.36 12.29
N PRO A 91 -1.59 -2.25 11.88
CA PRO A 91 -1.63 -1.05 12.71
C PRO A 91 -2.24 -1.36 14.09
N ILE A 92 -1.86 -0.61 15.12
CA ILE A 92 -2.26 -0.87 16.51
C ILE A 92 -3.80 -0.98 16.62
N GLY A 93 -4.28 -2.13 17.11
CA GLY A 93 -5.71 -2.46 17.23
C GLY A 93 -6.28 -3.33 16.10
N GLY A 94 -5.53 -3.55 15.02
CA GLY A 94 -5.89 -4.48 13.95
C GLY A 94 -5.57 -5.94 14.32
N ARG A 95 -6.49 -6.86 14.02
CA ARG A 95 -6.32 -8.31 14.26
C ARG A 95 -5.61 -9.06 13.13
N SER A 96 -5.40 -8.44 11.97
CA SER A 96 -4.89 -9.13 10.78
C SER A 96 -3.65 -8.44 10.22
N GLU A 97 -2.60 -9.22 9.96
CA GLU A 97 -1.43 -8.82 9.18
C GLU A 97 -1.88 -8.15 7.87
N GLY A 98 -1.27 -7.01 7.57
CA GLY A 98 -1.39 -6.36 6.28
C GLY A 98 -0.33 -6.90 5.33
N TYR A 99 -0.50 -6.66 4.04
CA TYR A 99 0.48 -7.00 3.03
C TYR A 99 0.73 -5.81 2.13
N VAL A 100 1.98 -5.64 1.73
CA VAL A 100 2.40 -4.60 0.80
C VAL A 100 3.15 -5.26 -0.36
N LEU A 101 3.16 -4.61 -1.52
CA LEU A 101 3.86 -5.13 -2.68
C LEU A 101 5.37 -5.05 -2.49
N THR A 102 6.07 -6.16 -2.75
CA THR A 102 7.52 -6.14 -2.92
C THR A 102 7.88 -5.44 -4.24
N LYS A 103 9.18 -5.20 -4.49
CA LYS A 103 9.62 -4.76 -5.82
C LYS A 103 9.15 -5.71 -6.92
N LYS A 104 9.28 -7.02 -6.70
CA LYS A 104 8.83 -8.07 -7.63
C LYS A 104 7.31 -8.01 -7.83
N GLY A 105 6.54 -7.76 -6.78
CA GLY A 105 5.09 -7.54 -6.87
C GLY A 105 4.71 -6.34 -7.74
N ARG A 106 5.43 -5.22 -7.61
CA ARG A 106 5.21 -4.02 -8.45
C ARG A 106 5.59 -4.26 -9.90
N ASP A 107 6.75 -4.86 -10.14
CA ASP A 107 7.21 -5.23 -11.49
C ASP A 107 6.20 -6.18 -12.17
N PHE A 108 5.60 -7.10 -11.40
CA PHE A 108 4.54 -7.99 -11.87
C PHE A 108 3.27 -7.23 -12.30
N ILE A 109 2.76 -6.29 -11.49
CA ILE A 109 1.58 -5.52 -11.90
C ILE A 109 1.88 -4.58 -13.07
N ALA A 110 3.06 -3.96 -13.11
CA ALA A 110 3.49 -3.16 -14.25
C ALA A 110 3.50 -3.98 -15.55
N ALA A 111 3.96 -5.23 -15.50
CA ALA A 111 3.91 -6.16 -16.63
C ALA A 111 2.47 -6.50 -17.05
N LEU A 112 1.56 -6.73 -16.09
CA LEU A 112 0.14 -6.97 -16.39
C LEU A 112 -0.52 -5.75 -17.05
N LEU A 113 -0.30 -4.55 -16.52
CA LEU A 113 -0.84 -3.32 -17.11
C LEU A 113 -0.24 -3.04 -18.48
N SER A 114 1.04 -3.35 -18.67
CA SER A 114 1.70 -3.20 -19.98
C SER A 114 1.11 -4.16 -21.01
N ALA A 115 0.84 -5.40 -20.62
CA ALA A 115 0.17 -6.40 -21.46
C ALA A 115 -1.26 -5.97 -21.84
N LEU A 116 -2.01 -5.36 -20.91
CA LEU A 116 -3.35 -4.85 -21.17
C LEU A 116 -3.36 -3.64 -22.11
N ASN A 117 -2.45 -2.68 -21.86
CA ASN A 117 -2.43 -1.40 -22.57
C ASN A 117 -1.62 -1.41 -23.87
N GLY A 118 -0.88 -2.50 -24.14
CA GLY A 118 0.00 -2.60 -25.31
C GLY A 118 1.19 -1.62 -25.31
N ARG A 119 1.49 -1.00 -24.16
CA ARG A 119 2.58 -0.04 -23.98
C ARG A 119 3.20 -0.22 -22.60
N PRO A 120 4.50 0.06 -22.42
CA PRO A 120 5.12 0.06 -21.10
C PRO A 120 4.35 0.99 -20.14
N VAL A 121 4.09 0.49 -18.94
CA VAL A 121 3.54 1.28 -17.84
C VAL A 121 4.62 1.42 -16.80
N ASP A 122 5.08 2.66 -16.61
CA ASP A 122 5.89 3.00 -15.45
C ASP A 122 4.99 2.98 -14.22
N TRP A 123 5.35 2.15 -13.25
CA TRP A 123 4.62 2.06 -12.00
C TRP A 123 4.77 3.39 -11.25
N PRO A 124 3.67 4.03 -10.78
CA PRO A 124 3.78 5.22 -9.95
C PRO A 124 4.65 4.92 -8.72
N GLN A 125 5.34 5.93 -8.18
CA GLN A 125 6.04 5.76 -6.91
C GLN A 125 5.02 5.33 -5.84
N THR A 126 5.09 4.07 -5.45
CA THR A 126 4.28 3.51 -4.36
C THR A 126 5.15 3.38 -3.12
N HIS A 127 4.54 3.54 -1.95
CA HIS A 127 5.20 3.33 -0.67
C HIS A 127 5.82 1.92 -0.59
N SER A 128 7.07 1.85 -0.14
CA SER A 128 7.81 0.58 0.00
C SER A 128 7.59 -0.01 1.39
N VAL A 129 8.00 -1.27 1.57
CA VAL A 129 8.01 -1.88 2.90
C VAL A 129 8.95 -1.14 3.84
N THR A 130 10.08 -0.62 3.35
CA THR A 130 10.93 0.26 4.15
C THR A 130 10.16 1.47 4.68
N THR A 131 9.27 2.08 3.90
CA THR A 131 8.32 3.10 4.38
C THR A 131 7.42 2.53 5.50
N PHE A 132 6.79 1.36 5.32
CA PHE A 132 5.87 0.75 6.31
C PHE A 132 6.55 -0.01 7.48
N SER A 133 7.85 -0.24 7.44
CA SER A 133 8.62 -0.98 8.46
C SER A 133 9.56 -0.05 9.24
N GLN A 134 10.10 1.01 8.61
CA GLN A 134 10.76 2.11 9.33
C GLN A 134 9.78 2.94 10.15
N THR A 135 8.47 2.75 9.92
CA THR A 135 7.39 3.17 10.80
C THR A 135 7.32 2.35 12.10
N LYS A 136 8.02 1.20 12.22
CA LYS A 136 7.92 0.32 13.41
C LYS A 136 9.21 0.03 14.18
N ASP A 137 10.38 0.13 13.58
CA ASP A 137 11.63 -0.20 14.30
C ASP A 137 12.03 0.93 15.25
N SER A 138 11.86 0.66 16.54
CA SER A 138 11.92 1.68 17.57
C SER A 138 11.92 1.05 18.98
N ASP A 139 12.80 0.08 19.23
CA ASP A 139 13.08 -0.46 20.56
C ASP A 139 13.72 0.65 21.44
N GLY A 140 12.87 1.52 22.02
CA GLY A 140 13.25 2.64 22.88
C GLY A 140 12.57 3.99 22.59
N VAL A 141 11.69 4.05 21.60
CA VAL A 141 11.31 5.30 20.94
C VAL A 141 10.02 5.92 21.45
N VAL A 142 10.00 7.24 21.37
CA VAL A 142 8.88 8.14 21.66
C VAL A 142 7.59 7.62 21.00
N LYS A 143 6.60 7.19 21.81
CA LYS A 143 5.29 6.76 21.30
C LYS A 143 4.27 7.87 21.42
N LEU A 144 3.61 8.18 20.32
CA LEU A 144 2.47 9.07 20.27
C LEU A 144 1.18 8.27 20.27
N ARG A 145 0.14 8.85 20.84
CA ARG A 145 -1.23 8.37 20.81
C ARG A 145 -2.03 9.36 19.99
N ARG A 146 -2.60 8.88 18.88
CA ARG A 146 -3.56 9.63 18.08
C ARG A 146 -4.84 9.88 18.88
N VAL A 147 -5.21 11.15 19.01
CA VAL A 147 -6.43 11.61 19.69
C VAL A 147 -7.54 11.91 18.67
N ARG A 148 -7.20 12.61 17.60
CA ARG A 148 -8.12 13.00 16.52
C ARG A 148 -7.37 13.17 15.20
N GLU A 149 -8.05 12.94 14.09
CA GLU A 149 -7.52 13.17 12.75
C GLU A 149 -8.59 13.91 11.93
N ASP A 150 -8.13 14.88 11.14
CA ASP A 150 -8.93 15.61 10.17
C ASP A 150 -8.24 15.48 8.79
N PRO A 151 -8.70 14.53 7.96
CA PRO A 151 -8.11 14.29 6.64
C PRO A 151 -8.30 15.44 5.66
N GLU A 152 -9.37 16.23 5.79
CA GLU A 152 -9.62 17.36 4.88
C GLU A 152 -8.65 18.51 5.16
N ALA A 153 -8.27 18.69 6.42
CA ALA A 153 -7.30 19.70 6.84
C ALA A 153 -5.85 19.19 6.85
N ASN A 154 -5.61 17.91 6.55
CA ASN A 154 -4.34 17.20 6.75
C ASN A 154 -3.76 17.43 8.15
N THR A 155 -4.60 17.26 9.19
CA THR A 155 -4.15 17.45 10.59
C THR A 155 -4.34 16.21 11.45
N VAL A 156 -3.39 15.99 12.35
CA VAL A 156 -3.41 14.91 13.33
C VAL A 156 -3.15 15.50 14.71
N VAL A 157 -3.99 15.15 15.68
CA VAL A 157 -3.82 15.51 17.09
C VAL A 157 -3.25 14.31 17.82
N VAL A 158 -2.14 14.50 18.53
CA VAL A 158 -1.41 13.44 19.21
C VAL A 158 -1.03 13.81 20.65
N THR A 159 -0.81 12.79 21.49
CA THR A 159 -0.35 12.93 22.88
C THR A 159 0.73 11.89 23.18
N PRO A 160 1.75 12.15 24.03
CA PRO A 160 2.05 13.42 24.70
C PRO A 160 2.48 14.52 23.71
N ALA A 161 2.29 15.79 24.04
CA ALA A 161 2.72 16.88 23.17
C ALA A 161 4.27 17.01 23.13
N GLU A 162 4.91 16.68 24.25
CA GLU A 162 6.37 16.71 24.43
C GLU A 162 7.05 15.66 23.54
N ALA A 163 6.40 14.51 23.38
CA ALA A 163 6.80 13.46 22.47
C ALA A 163 6.77 13.92 21.01
N ALA A 164 5.76 14.69 20.60
CA ALA A 164 5.66 15.17 19.22
C ALA A 164 6.72 16.23 18.87
N LEU A 165 7.29 16.86 19.90
CA LEU A 165 8.37 17.84 19.78
C LEU A 165 9.77 17.22 19.97
N SER A 166 9.87 15.89 20.10
CA SER A 166 11.17 15.26 20.28
C SER A 166 12.06 15.45 19.04
N ASP A 167 13.37 15.52 19.27
CA ASP A 167 14.35 15.60 18.19
C ASP A 167 14.22 14.40 17.25
N GLU A 168 13.91 13.22 17.80
CA GLU A 168 13.69 12.00 17.03
C GLU A 168 12.52 12.12 16.03
N VAL A 169 11.38 12.67 16.49
CA VAL A 169 10.22 12.93 15.62
C VAL A 169 10.57 14.00 14.58
N GLY A 170 11.32 15.02 14.97
CA GLY A 170 11.74 16.11 14.09
C GLY A 170 12.73 15.69 13.00
N GLU A 171 13.72 14.86 13.34
CA GLU A 171 14.71 14.29 12.42
C GLU A 171 14.05 13.33 11.43
N TRP A 172 13.22 12.42 11.93
CA TRP A 172 12.45 11.52 11.07
C TRP A 172 11.53 12.30 10.13
N ALA A 173 10.80 13.30 10.63
CA ALA A 173 9.90 14.10 9.80
C ALA A 173 10.66 14.85 8.69
N ASN A 174 11.87 15.33 8.97
CA ASN A 174 12.72 15.98 7.98
C ASN A 174 13.26 15.01 6.91
N GLU A 175 13.56 13.77 7.29
CA GLU A 175 14.13 12.78 6.38
C GLU A 175 13.06 12.14 5.48
N PHE A 176 11.87 11.92 6.01
CA PHE A 176 10.89 11.00 5.43
C PHE A 176 9.60 11.64 4.93
N LEU A 177 9.27 12.86 5.35
CA LEU A 177 8.09 13.58 4.86
C LEU A 177 8.47 14.54 3.73
N SER A 178 7.51 14.88 2.88
CA SER A 178 7.74 15.85 1.80
C SER A 178 8.11 17.23 2.34
N GLU A 179 7.48 17.64 3.45
CA GLU A 179 7.76 18.85 4.19
C GLU A 179 7.60 18.61 5.70
N LYS A 180 8.36 19.35 6.50
CA LYS A 180 8.26 19.26 7.96
C LYS A 180 6.87 19.73 8.42
N PRO A 181 6.15 18.94 9.24
CA PRO A 181 4.83 19.32 9.70
C PRO A 181 4.90 20.51 10.65
N ILE A 182 3.88 21.37 10.58
CA ILE A 182 3.72 22.48 11.50
C ILE A 182 3.09 21.94 12.79
N ILE A 183 3.79 22.09 13.91
CA ILE A 183 3.36 21.55 15.20
C ILE A 183 2.88 22.68 16.10
N ASN A 184 1.63 22.61 16.54
CA ASN A 184 1.03 23.54 17.50
C ASN A 184 0.62 22.80 18.77
N VAL A 185 1.15 23.19 19.93
CA VAL A 185 0.77 22.59 21.21
C VAL A 185 -0.54 23.20 21.71
N THR A 186 -1.46 22.33 22.11
CA THR A 186 -2.78 22.68 22.64
C THR A 186 -3.02 21.95 23.96
N LYS A 187 -4.13 22.27 24.65
CA LYS A 187 -4.54 21.57 25.88
C LYS A 187 -4.87 20.08 25.64
N GLU A 188 -5.21 19.71 24.40
CA GLU A 188 -5.57 18.33 24.03
C GLU A 188 -4.36 17.50 23.59
N GLY A 189 -3.18 18.13 23.40
CA GLY A 189 -1.99 17.51 22.83
C GLY A 189 -1.32 18.38 21.77
N ALA A 190 -0.47 17.79 20.92
CA ALA A 190 0.11 18.47 19.78
C ALA A 190 -0.76 18.28 18.54
N VAL A 191 -1.06 19.37 17.83
CA VAL A 191 -1.72 19.36 16.53
C VAL A 191 -0.65 19.50 15.46
N LEU A 192 -0.47 18.45 14.66
CA LEU A 192 0.45 18.43 13.52
C LEU A 192 -0.35 18.68 12.25
N LYS A 193 0.10 19.66 11.46
CA LYS A 193 -0.43 19.94 10.12
C LYS A 193 0.60 19.54 9.08
N PHE A 194 0.17 18.73 8.12
CA PHE A 194 1.00 18.19 7.05
C PHE A 194 0.71 18.89 5.72
N SER A 195 1.70 18.91 4.82
CA SER A 195 1.56 19.43 3.45
C SER A 195 0.63 18.55 2.61
N THR A 196 0.66 17.24 2.84
CA THR A 196 -0.15 16.24 2.12
C THR A 196 -0.86 15.27 3.07
N ALA A 197 -1.95 14.65 2.59
CA ALA A 197 -2.65 13.58 3.30
C ALA A 197 -1.74 12.36 3.49
N SER A 198 -0.88 12.08 2.50
CA SER A 198 0.09 10.98 2.52
C SER A 198 1.10 11.14 3.67
N ASP A 199 1.61 12.35 3.88
CA ASP A 199 2.54 12.64 4.99
C ASP A 199 1.86 12.50 6.36
N ALA A 200 0.60 12.93 6.47
CA ALA A 200 -0.18 12.77 7.70
C ALA A 200 -0.38 11.29 8.04
N MET A 201 -0.75 10.48 7.05
CA MET A 201 -0.88 9.03 7.20
C MET A 201 0.46 8.40 7.56
N TYR A 202 1.54 8.81 6.90
CA TYR A 202 2.86 8.24 7.13
C TYR A 202 3.36 8.52 8.55
N PHE A 203 3.15 9.75 9.02
CA PHE A 203 3.42 10.11 10.41
C PHE A 203 2.62 9.28 11.40
N VAL A 204 1.31 9.10 11.16
CA VAL A 204 0.44 8.27 11.99
C VAL A 204 0.95 6.83 12.02
N LEU A 205 1.32 6.26 10.88
CA LEU A 205 1.85 4.90 10.81
C LEU A 205 3.14 4.72 11.62
N ARG A 206 3.98 5.75 11.73
CA ARG A 206 5.29 5.69 12.43
C ARG A 206 5.11 5.83 13.92
N TRP A 207 4.35 6.84 14.30
CA TRP A 207 4.40 7.36 15.64
C TRP A 207 3.17 7.00 16.47
N CYS A 208 2.04 6.62 15.85
CA CYS A 208 0.74 6.41 16.50
C CYS A 208 0.22 4.96 16.42
#